data_AF-A0A9D2E3B4-F1
#
_entry.id   AF-A0A9D2E3B4-F1
#
_cell.length_a   1.000
_cell.length_b   1.000
_cell.length_c   1.000
_cell.angle_alpha   90.00
_cell.angle_beta   90.00
_cell.angle_gamma   90.00
#
_symmetry.space_group_name_H-M   'P 1'
#
loop_
_entity.id
_entity.type
_entity.pdbx_description
1 polymer ?
#
loop_
_entity_poly.entity_id
_entity_poly.type
_entity_poly.pdbx_seq_one_letter_code
_entity_poly.pdbx_strand_id
1 'polypeptide(L)' 'MQNARRIRYSLVLFPECTATYEIAVDSAKEHTRDSRTVTGLCRQKARWILEYLYENAVPAEHWRDVLEDLLVQI' A
#
# COMPACT_ATOMS: atom_id res chain seq x y z
N MET A 1 -5.39 -23.49 15.73
CA MET A 1 -6.01 -22.15 15.71
C MET A 1 -5.34 -21.34 14.62
N GLN A 2 -6.05 -21.08 13.51
CA GLN A 2 -5.53 -20.23 12.44
C GLN A 2 -5.46 -18.79 12.94
N ASN A 3 -4.26 -18.21 13.00
CA ASN A 3 -4.10 -16.79 13.29
C ASN A 3 -4.65 -16.00 12.09
N ALA A 4 -5.86 -15.44 12.22
CA ALA A 4 -6.39 -14.55 11.20
C ALA A 4 -5.45 -13.34 11.08
N ARG A 5 -4.82 -13.18 9.91
CA ARG A 5 -4.05 -11.99 9.54
C ARG A 5 -4.93 -11.12 8.67
N ARG A 6 -5.22 -9.90 9.12
CA ARG A 6 -5.94 -8.89 8.33
C ARG A 6 -4.93 -7.93 7.76
N ILE A 7 -4.87 -7.83 6.44
CA ILE A 7 -4.06 -6.83 5.74
C ILE A 7 -4.99 -5.71 5.30
N ARG A 8 -4.58 -4.46 5.51
CA ARG A 8 -5.32 -3.26 5.12
C ARG A 8 -4.41 -2.35 4.32
N TYR A 9 -4.89 -1.92 3.15
CA TYR A 9 -4.24 -0.96 2.29
C TYR A 9 -4.96 0.39 2.36
N SER A 10 -4.20 1.47 2.52
CA SER A 10 -4.73 2.84 2.61
C SER A 10 -3.97 3.78 1.68
N LEU A 11 -4.67 4.77 1.14
CA LEU A 11 -4.11 5.83 0.32
C LEU A 11 -4.60 7.19 0.83
N VAL A 12 -3.66 8.08 1.13
CA VAL A 12 -3.94 9.49 1.43
C VAL A 12 -3.42 10.34 0.28
N LEU A 13 -4.29 11.18 -0.28
CA LEU A 13 -3.95 12.09 -1.38
C LEU A 13 -3.95 13.53 -0.86
N PHE A 14 -2.87 14.23 -1.14
CA PHE A 14 -2.71 15.65 -0.80
C PHE A 14 -2.74 16.53 -2.07
N PRO A 15 -3.09 17.82 -1.93
CA PRO A 15 -3.22 18.76 -3.05
C PRO A 15 -1.98 18.86 -3.94
N GLU A 16 -0.79 18.60 -3.39
CA GLU A 16 0.51 18.75 -4.05
C GLU A 16 0.92 17.55 -4.90
N CYS A 17 -0.04 16.74 -5.40
CA CYS A 17 0.22 15.47 -6.07
C CYS A 17 1.07 14.51 -5.22
N THR A 18 0.85 14.55 -3.91
CA THR A 18 1.52 13.67 -2.95
C THR A 18 0.58 12.55 -2.55
N ALA A 19 1.04 11.31 -2.70
CA ALA A 19 0.34 10.08 -2.36
C ALA A 19 1.08 9.37 -1.22
N THR A 20 0.39 9.12 -0.11
CA THR A 20 0.90 8.28 0.96
C THR A 20 0.19 6.94 0.93
N TYR A 21 0.94 5.90 0.63
CA TYR A 21 0.53 4.50 0.72
C TYR A 21 0.81 3.97 2.11
N GLU A 22 -0.10 3.13 2.59
CA GLU A 22 0.07 2.47 3.87
C GLU A 22 -0.49 1.07 3.84
N ILE A 23 0.27 0.15 4.44
CA ILE A 23 -0.19 -1.19 4.76
C ILE A 23 -0.21 -1.35 6.28
N ALA A 24 -1.30 -1.92 6.80
CA ALA A 24 -1.39 -2.36 8.18
C ALA A 24 -1.67 -3.86 8.21
N VAL A 25 -0.90 -4.60 8.99
CA VAL A 25 -1.09 -6.01 9.25
C VAL A 25 -1.52 -6.17 10.69
N ASP A 26 -2.78 -6.53 10.87
CA ASP A 26 -3.36 -6.81 12.18
C ASP A 26 -3.42 -8.33 12.37
N SER A 27 -2.75 -8.84 13.40
CA SER A 27 -2.82 -10.24 13.81
C SER A 27 -2.97 -10.36 15.33
N ALA A 28 -3.39 -11.54 15.81
CA ALA A 28 -3.59 -11.78 17.24
C ALA A 28 -2.33 -11.58 18.11
N LYS A 29 -1.13 -11.57 17.50
CA LYS A 29 0.16 -11.45 18.20
C LYS A 29 0.94 -10.18 17.87
N GLU A 30 0.64 -9.56 16.74
CA GLU A 30 1.48 -8.50 16.18
C GLU A 30 0.63 -7.55 15.32
N HIS A 31 0.87 -6.26 15.51
CA HIS A 31 0.32 -5.18 14.69
C HIS A 31 1.51 -4.45 14.06
N THR A 32 1.64 -4.55 12.75
CA THR A 32 2.64 -3.77 12.00
C THR A 32 1.94 -2.77 11.10
N ARG A 33 2.55 -1.60 10.98
CA ARG A 33 2.10 -0.54 10.10
C ARG A 33 3.31 -0.03 9.36
N ASP A 34 3.20 0.02 8.04
CA ASP A 34 4.25 0.47 7.17
C ASP A 34 3.66 1.46 6.16
N SER A 35 4.36 2.56 5.92
CA SER A 35 3.88 3.65 5.08
C SER A 35 4.99 4.21 4.20
N ARG A 36 4.58 4.70 3.03
CA ARG A 36 5.46 5.31 2.03
C ARG A 36 4.78 6.50 1.38
N THR A 37 5.49 7.62 1.35
CA THR A 37 5.03 8.84 0.69
C THR A 37 5.77 9.05 -0.62
N VAL A 38 5.01 9.40 -1.66
CA VAL A 38 5.49 9.63 -3.03
C VAL A 38 4.95 10.98 -3.51
N THR A 39 5.81 11.79 -4.11
CA THR A 39 5.43 13.09 -4.70
C THR A 39 5.31 12.99 -6.22
N GLY A 40 4.61 13.93 -6.84
CA GLY A 40 4.44 13.98 -8.30
C GLY A 40 3.49 12.92 -8.87
N LEU A 41 2.68 12.28 -8.04
CA LEU A 41 1.76 11.22 -8.45
C LEU A 41 0.34 11.76 -8.64
N CYS A 42 -0.20 11.64 -9.86
CA CYS A 42 -1.58 12.06 -10.12
C CYS A 42 -2.58 11.11 -9.45
N ARG A 43 -3.76 11.64 -9.08
CA ARG A 43 -4.80 10.91 -8.36
C ARG A 43 -5.21 9.58 -9.01
N GLN A 44 -5.31 9.55 -10.34
CA GLN A 44 -5.74 8.35 -11.08
C GLN A 44 -4.69 7.24 -10.96
N LYS A 45 -3.42 7.55 -11.21
CA LYS A 45 -2.32 6.59 -11.03
C LYS A 45 -2.19 6.16 -9.57
N ALA A 46 -2.33 7.10 -8.64
CA ALA A 46 -2.21 6.80 -7.23
C ALA A 46 -3.23 5.76 -6.77
N ARG A 47 -4.48 5.93 -7.21
CA ARG A 47 -5.58 5.01 -6.96
C ARG A 47 -5.37 3.66 -7.64
N TRP A 48 -4.93 3.65 -8.90
CA TRP A 48 -4.66 2.42 -9.63
C TRP A 48 -3.63 1.54 -8.93
N ILE A 49 -2.55 2.12 -8.41
CA ILE A 49 -1.53 1.38 -7.64
C ILE A 49 -2.15 0.72 -6.41
N LEU A 50 -3.00 1.44 -5.67
CA LEU A 50 -3.67 0.88 -4.49
C LEU A 50 -4.60 -0.29 -4.86
N GLU A 51 -5.38 -0.14 -5.93
CA GLU A 51 -6.27 -1.17 -6.45
C GLU A 51 -5.47 -2.40 -6.87
N TYR A 52 -4.36 -2.22 -7.57
CA TYR A 52 -3.46 -3.31 -7.95
C TYR A 52 -2.94 -4.09 -6.75
N LEU A 53 -2.43 -3.40 -5.71
CA LEU A 53 -1.91 -4.06 -4.50
C LEU A 53 -2.99 -4.88 -3.78
N TYR A 54 -4.23 -4.39 -3.77
CA TYR A 54 -5.36 -5.07 -3.16
C TYR A 54 -5.83 -6.28 -3.99
N GLU A 55 -6.05 -6.10 -5.30
CA GLU A 55 -6.58 -7.13 -6.21
C GLU A 55 -5.63 -8.32 -6.34
N ASN A 56 -4.33 -8.07 -6.37
CA ASN A 56 -3.32 -9.11 -6.45
C ASN A 56 -3.02 -9.79 -5.11
N ALA A 57 -3.75 -9.41 -4.04
CA ALA A 57 -3.56 -9.91 -2.69
C ALA A 57 -2.08 -9.92 -2.27
N VAL A 58 -1.37 -8.84 -2.60
CA VAL A 58 0.08 -8.75 -2.39
C VAL A 58 0.38 -9.06 -0.92
N PRO A 59 1.33 -9.95 -0.63
CA PRO A 59 1.72 -10.20 0.75
C PRO A 59 2.34 -8.96 1.38
N ALA A 60 2.08 -8.73 2.67
CA ALA A 60 2.61 -7.57 3.37
C ALA A 60 4.14 -7.53 3.47
N GLU A 61 4.82 -8.65 3.25
CA GLU A 61 6.28 -8.70 3.15
C GLU A 61 6.82 -8.19 1.81
N HIS A 62 6.00 -8.19 0.76
CA HIS A 62 6.38 -7.80 -0.61
C HIS A 62 5.77 -6.47 -1.07
N TRP A 63 4.90 -5.86 -0.26
CA TRP A 63 4.14 -4.68 -0.67
C TRP A 63 5.04 -3.49 -1.07
N ARG A 64 6.18 -3.30 -0.39
CA ARG A 64 7.14 -2.22 -0.68
C ARG A 64 7.81 -2.43 -2.02
N ASP A 65 8.29 -3.66 -2.28
CA ASP A 65 9.00 -3.99 -3.52
C ASP A 65 8.05 -3.85 -4.72
N VAL A 66 6.83 -4.40 -4.60
CA VAL A 66 5.80 -4.26 -5.64
C VAL A 66 5.39 -2.80 -5.83
N LEU A 67 5.27 -2.02 -4.76
CA LEU A 67 4.99 -0.59 -4.86
C LEU A 67 6.11 0.16 -5.61
N GLU A 68 7.38 -0.14 -5.33
CA GLU A 68 8.51 0.44 -6.07
C GLU A 68 8.47 0.08 -7.56
N ASP A 69 8.23 -1.19 -7.88
CA ASP A 69 8.14 -1.66 -9.27
C ASP A 69 7.02 -0.96 -10.05
N LEU A 70 5.87 -0.70 -9.41
CA LEU A 70 4.76 0.02 -10.01
C LEU A 70 5.07 1.51 -10.18
N LEU A 71 5.83 2.10 -9.25
CA LEU A 71 6.22 3.51 -9.30
C LEU A 71 7.30 3.78 -10.37
N VAL A 72 8.18 2.82 -10.67
CA VAL A 72 9.18 2.95 -11.74
C VAL A 72 8.54 2.97 -13.13
N GLN A 73 7.37 2.37 -13.29
CA GLN A 73 6.62 2.34 -14.56
C GLN A 73 5.87 3.66 -14.86
N ILE A 74 5.99 4.67 -13.99
CA ILE A 74 5.18 5.90 -14.00
C ILE A 74 5.94 7.10 -14.52
#